data_AF-A0A1S1LGP6-F1
#
_entry.id   AF-A0A1S1LGP6-F1
#
_cell.length_a   1.000
_cell.length_b   1.000
_cell.length_c   1.000
_cell.angle_alpha   90.00
_cell.angle_beta   90.00
_cell.angle_gamma   90.00
#
_symmetry.space_group_name_H-M   'P 1'
#
loop_
_entity.id
_entity.type
_entity.pdbx_description
1 polymer ?
#
loop_
_entity_poly.entity_id
_entity_poly.type
_entity_poly.pdbx_seq_one_letter_code
_entity_poly.pdbx_strand_id
1 'polypeptide(L)'
;MEGKKIAAEAPSYAPDGSRGYMLRVTDENGTVNGWIQVGDDGAAVYVSIDRAPWRQVGTVASRAELNLIWIAEHAEAILQPS
;
A
#
# COMPACT_ATOMS: atom_id res chain seq x y z
N MET A 1 -12.72 -14.49 14.78
CA MET A 1 -12.08 -13.20 14.54
C MET A 1 -11.74 -13.16 13.06
N GLU A 2 -12.59 -12.55 12.23
CA GLU A 2 -12.25 -12.36 10.82
C GLU A 2 -11.12 -11.32 10.76
N GLY A 3 -9.95 -11.76 10.29
CA GLY A 3 -8.77 -10.90 10.20
C GLY A 3 -8.93 -9.80 9.15
N LYS A 4 -8.21 -8.71 9.35
CA LYS A 4 -8.11 -7.57 8.43
C LYS A 4 -7.60 -8.04 7.05
N LYS A 5 -8.32 -7.69 5.98
CA LYS A 5 -8.03 -8.10 4.59
C LYS A 5 -7.53 -6.91 3.77
N ILE A 6 -6.55 -7.14 2.88
CA ILE A 6 -6.13 -6.18 1.85
C ILE A 6 -6.51 -6.73 0.49
N ALA A 7 -7.08 -5.86 -0.34
CA ALA A 7 -7.11 -6.02 -1.78
C ALA A 7 -6.35 -4.85 -2.42
N ALA A 8 -5.55 -5.14 -3.43
CA ALA A 8 -4.87 -4.14 -4.23
C ALA A 8 -5.41 -4.18 -5.66
N GLU A 9 -5.73 -3.00 -6.19
CA GLU A 9 -6.17 -2.84 -7.57
C GLU A 9 -5.02 -2.24 -8.40
N ALA A 10 -5.06 -2.51 -9.71
CA ALA A 10 -4.03 -2.09 -10.67
C ALA A 10 -3.58 -0.63 -10.47
N PRO A 11 -2.32 -0.31 -10.83
CA PRO A 11 -1.77 0.99 -10.51
C PRO A 11 -2.66 2.11 -11.04
N SER A 12 -2.98 3.05 -10.15
CA SER A 12 -3.81 4.21 -10.46
C SER A 12 -3.02 5.47 -10.15
N TYR A 13 -3.35 6.55 -10.84
CA TYR A 13 -2.73 7.85 -10.58
C TYR A 13 -3.38 8.47 -9.36
N ALA A 14 -2.60 8.68 -8.30
CA ALA A 14 -3.06 9.51 -7.20
C ALA A 14 -3.18 10.97 -7.69
N PRO A 15 -4.08 11.80 -7.10
CA PRO A 15 -4.31 13.18 -7.55
C PRO A 15 -3.07 14.08 -7.50
N ASP A 16 -2.07 13.70 -6.69
CA ASP A 16 -0.77 14.35 -6.57
C ASP A 16 0.23 13.94 -7.68
N GLY A 17 -0.20 13.11 -8.64
CA GLY A 17 0.62 12.66 -9.76
C GLY A 17 1.51 11.44 -9.44
N SER A 18 1.42 10.92 -8.21
CA SER A 18 2.22 9.78 -7.79
C SER A 18 1.69 8.47 -8.40
N ARG A 19 2.61 7.56 -8.79
CA ARG A 19 2.28 6.25 -9.38
C ARG A 19 2.33 5.17 -8.30
N GLY A 20 1.22 4.48 -8.07
CA GLY A 20 1.14 3.41 -7.07
C GLY A 20 -0.11 2.54 -7.23
N TYR A 21 -0.27 1.54 -6.36
CA TYR A 21 -1.46 0.71 -6.30
C TYR A 21 -2.48 1.32 -5.34
N MET A 22 -3.75 1.32 -5.73
CA MET A 22 -4.84 1.62 -4.80
C MET A 22 -5.10 0.40 -3.93
N LEU A 23 -5.18 0.61 -2.63
CA LEU A 23 -5.51 -0.42 -1.64
C LEU A 23 -6.94 -0.24 -1.14
N ARG A 24 -7.66 -1.35 -1.01
CA ARG A 24 -8.86 -1.45 -0.19
C ARG A 24 -8.55 -2.33 1.01
N VAL A 25 -8.73 -1.77 2.19
CA VAL A 25 -8.47 -2.43 3.46
C VAL A 25 -9.81 -2.62 4.14
N THR A 26 -10.18 -3.87 4.43
CA THR A 26 -11.44 -4.20 5.10
C THR A 26 -11.16 -4.85 6.45
N ASP A 27 -11.74 -4.30 7.51
CA ASP A 27 -11.77 -4.90 8.85
C ASP A 27 -13.18 -4.88 9.45
N GLU A 28 -13.28 -5.21 10.74
CA GLU A 28 -14.54 -5.25 11.48
C GLU A 28 -15.27 -3.89 11.55
N ASN A 29 -14.56 -2.78 11.40
CA ASN A 29 -15.09 -1.41 11.43
C ASN A 29 -15.49 -0.91 10.03
N GLY A 30 -15.18 -1.65 8.96
CA GLY A 30 -15.59 -1.32 7.60
C GLY A 30 -14.46 -1.38 6.59
N THR A 31 -14.66 -0.71 5.45
CA THR A 31 -13.66 -0.64 4.37
C THR A 31 -13.12 0.77 4.26
N VAL A 32 -11.80 0.90 4.32
CA VAL A 32 -11.05 2.14 4.07
C VAL A 32 -10.17 1.99 2.84
N ASN A 33 -9.81 3.12 2.23
CA ASN A 33 -8.94 3.15 1.07
C ASN A 33 -7.53 3.60 1.45
N GLY A 34 -6.55 3.14 0.69
CA GLY A 34 -5.17 3.56 0.82
C GLY A 34 -4.43 3.53 -0.51
N TRP A 35 -3.17 3.92 -0.43
CA TRP A 35 -2.26 3.95 -1.56
C TRP A 35 -0.93 3.37 -1.14
N ILE A 36 -0.29 2.63 -2.04
CA ILE A 36 1.07 2.13 -1.86
C ILE A 36 1.93 2.45 -3.09
N GLN A 37 3.14 2.95 -2.86
CA GLN A 37 4.03 3.37 -3.94
C GLN A 37 5.49 3.25 -3.57
N VAL A 38 6.34 3.22 -4.60
CA VAL A 38 7.79 3.39 -4.44
C VAL A 38 8.09 4.88 -4.38
N GLY A 39 8.87 5.28 -3.38
CA GLY A 39 9.33 6.66 -3.18
C GLY A 39 10.22 7.15 -4.32
N ASP A 40 10.56 8.44 -4.26
CA ASP A 40 11.39 9.10 -5.28
C ASP A 40 12.82 8.55 -5.33
N ASP A 41 13.30 7.95 -4.24
CA ASP A 41 14.56 7.21 -4.18
C ASP A 41 14.56 5.95 -5.06
N GLY A 42 13.38 5.49 -5.50
CA GLY A 42 13.23 4.37 -6.42
C GLY A 42 13.34 2.99 -5.76
N ALA A 43 13.47 2.93 -4.44
CA ALA A 43 13.63 1.69 -3.69
C ALA A 43 12.65 1.56 -2.50
N ALA A 44 12.52 2.57 -1.65
CA ALA A 44 11.66 2.51 -0.47
C ALA A 44 10.18 2.46 -0.85
N VAL A 45 9.42 1.56 -0.23
CA VAL A 45 7.98 1.41 -0.45
C VAL A 45 7.23 2.07 0.70
N TYR A 46 6.32 2.98 0.37
CA TYR A 46 5.50 3.73 1.31
C TYR A 46 4.03 3.40 1.14
N VAL A 47 3.28 3.44 2.24
CA VAL A 47 1.82 3.32 2.26
C VAL A 47 1.18 4.50 3.00
N SER A 48 0.00 4.91 2.55
CA SER A 48 -0.92 5.79 3.28
C SER A 48 -2.31 5.12 3.26
N ILE A 49 -2.88 4.82 4.43
CA ILE A 49 -4.21 4.20 4.58
C ILE A 49 -5.10 5.16 5.34
N ASP A 50 -6.35 5.33 4.89
CA ASP A 50 -7.34 6.21 5.52
C ASP A 50 -6.84 7.65 5.74
N ARG A 51 -6.08 8.16 4.76
CA ARG A 51 -5.46 9.50 4.80
C ARG A 51 -4.43 9.69 5.93
N ALA A 52 -3.96 8.62 6.56
CA ALA A 52 -2.82 8.68 7.46
C ALA A 52 -1.54 9.15 6.73
N PRO A 53 -0.55 9.70 7.44
CA PRO A 53 0.73 10.05 6.85
C PRO A 53 1.40 8.85 6.15
N TRP A 54 2.14 9.13 5.08
CA TRP A 54 2.92 8.10 4.40
C TRP A 54 3.97 7.50 5.34
N ARG A 55 4.01 6.18 5.42
CA ARG A 55 5.02 5.43 6.19
C ARG A 55 5.67 4.36 5.35
N GLN A 56 6.93 4.05 5.65
CA GLN A 56 7.66 3.01 4.96
C GLN A 56 7.20 1.62 5.44
N VAL A 57 6.99 0.71 4.49
CA VAL A 57 6.56 -0.69 4.74
C VAL A 57 7.51 -1.72 4.17
N GLY A 58 8.48 -1.29 3.37
CA GLY A 58 9.46 -2.18 2.78
C GLY A 58 10.40 -1.47 1.83
N THR A 59 11.16 -2.26 1.08
CA THR A 59 12.09 -1.82 0.03
C THR A 59 12.01 -2.81 -1.14
N VAL A 60 12.12 -2.30 -2.36
CA VAL A 60 12.26 -3.06 -3.61
C VAL A 60 13.57 -2.70 -4.30
N ALA A 61 14.09 -3.56 -5.16
CA ALA A 61 15.29 -3.23 -5.95
C ALA A 61 14.98 -2.27 -7.12
N SER A 62 13.72 -2.22 -7.55
CA SER A 62 13.25 -1.28 -8.58
C SER A 62 11.74 -1.06 -8.53
N ARG A 63 11.26 0.03 -9.15
CA ARG A 63 9.82 0.34 -9.25
C ARG A 63 8.97 -0.79 -9.85
N ALA A 64 9.55 -1.62 -10.71
CA ALA A 64 8.84 -2.72 -11.36
C ALA A 64 8.56 -3.91 -10.42
N GLU A 65 9.29 -4.03 -9.32
CA GLU A 65 9.09 -5.09 -8.34
C GLU A 65 7.91 -4.82 -7.41
N LEU A 66 7.47 -3.57 -7.27
CA LEU A 66 6.21 -3.28 -6.61
C LEU A 66 5.07 -3.78 -7.50
N ASN A 67 4.47 -4.90 -7.11
CA ASN A 67 3.36 -5.53 -7.80
C ASN A 67 2.39 -6.20 -6.80
N LEU A 68 1.32 -6.81 -7.30
CA LEU A 68 0.29 -7.44 -6.44
C LEU A 68 0.84 -8.60 -5.58
N ILE A 69 1.85 -9.33 -6.06
CA ILE A 69 2.50 -10.41 -5.31
C ILE A 69 3.27 -9.81 -4.13
N TRP A 70 4.10 -8.81 -4.40
CA TRP A 70 4.85 -8.12 -3.34
C TRP A 70 3.93 -7.54 -2.26
N ILE A 71 2.81 -6.93 -2.67
CA ILE A 71 1.81 -6.38 -1.74
C ILE A 71 1.18 -7.48 -0.86
N ALA A 72 0.87 -8.64 -1.44
CA ALA A 72 0.33 -9.76 -0.68
C ALA A 72 1.36 -10.32 0.33
N GLU A 73 2.62 -10.44 -0.07
CA GLU A 73 3.71 -10.90 0.80
C GLU A 73 4.01 -9.92 1.95
N HIS A 74 3.77 -8.63 1.74
CA HIS A 74 4.00 -7.57 2.75
C HIS A 74 2.73 -7.08 3.44
N ALA A 75 1.61 -7.82 3.31
CA ALA A 75 0.31 -7.40 3.83
C ALA A 75 0.34 -7.09 5.33
N GLU A 76 1.09 -7.85 6.13
CA GLU A 76 1.23 -7.62 7.57
C GLU A 76 1.85 -6.24 7.86
N ALA A 77 2.98 -5.92 7.20
CA ALA A 77 3.65 -4.64 7.35
C ALA A 77 2.75 -3.48 6.90
N ILE A 78 1.96 -3.67 5.85
CA ILE A 78 1.01 -2.68 5.31
C ILE A 78 -0.18 -2.45 6.26
N LEU A 79 -0.64 -3.48 6.97
CA LEU A 79 -1.80 -3.40 7.85
C LEU A 79 -1.52 -2.84 9.24
N GLN A 80 -0.25 -2.77 9.64
CA GLN A 80 0.16 -2.19 10.91
C GLN A 80 -0.26 -0.71 11.01
N PRO A 81 -0.71 -0.24 12.18
CA PRO A 81 -0.92 1.18 12.42
C PRO A 81 0.40 1.95 12.28
N SER A 82 0.28 3.24 11.93
CA SER A 82 1.43 4.17 11.88
C SER A 82 1.88 4.58 13.27
#